data_AF-A0AAJ1NK77-F1
#
_entry.id   AF-A0AAJ1NK77-F1
#
_cell.length_a   1.000
_cell.length_b   1.000
_cell.length_c   1.000
_cell.angle_alpha   90.00
_cell.angle_beta   90.00
_cell.angle_gamma   90.00
#
_symmetry.space_group_name_H-M   'P 1'
#
loop_
_entity.id
_entity.type
_entity.pdbx_description
1 polymer ?
#
loop_
_entity_poly.entity_id
_entity_poly.type
_entity_poly.pdbx_seq_one_letter_code
_entity_poly.pdbx_strand_id
1 'polypeptide(L)'
;MFHLPTRRERNWTANAGVQEGCEHGLRTHISRRARWGDLSISILREIQAAVLSDEADLSTIMLKLRFLASRLGSEQLEDWVKYETEGYPRDIEVPPYRIVHVTFKGTWSGPFGGGIQNAPIPSHLIDKYAGKNWTRRQVRESVAGVEELAKSEELGIDASNLILLLQGKVYADWACVSVSGEVSPIAMKEIRQAVRSRVLELTLELEKRVPLAGEVSLMKAIPKGPENGAAVTQIFNQTVYGNVTHVTAMDGAQVTLSIMAGDVGSMTTALVEAGLPQEAAKEFSEIVAAEPPKSVDKPLGNKALAWIKKNGPKAASGAWKVGSDVLTEVLTEAAMKFAGLKP
;
A
#
# COMPACT_ATOMS: atom_id res chain seq x y z
N MET A 1 82.36 2.67 -5.78
CA MET A 1 81.75 3.95 -5.38
C MET A 1 80.98 3.66 -4.08
N PHE A 2 81.64 3.35 -2.96
CA PHE A 2 82.16 4.27 -1.92
C PHE A 2 81.10 5.33 -1.55
N HIS A 3 80.46 5.31 -0.38
CA HIS A 3 81.07 5.48 0.95
C HIS A 3 80.32 4.77 2.10
N LEU A 4 81.12 4.40 3.09
CA LEU A 4 80.90 3.61 4.31
C LEU A 4 80.42 4.45 5.53
N PRO A 5 80.08 3.81 6.67
CA PRO A 5 79.31 4.36 7.80
C PRO A 5 80.19 4.87 8.96
N THR A 6 79.56 5.38 10.01
CA THR A 6 80.21 5.58 11.33
C THR A 6 79.39 4.96 12.46
N ARG A 7 80.00 3.97 13.10
CA ARG A 7 79.67 3.38 14.41
C ARG A 7 80.53 4.09 15.46
N ARG A 8 80.01 4.37 16.65
CA ARG A 8 80.84 4.43 17.86
C ARG A 8 80.12 3.82 19.06
N GLU A 9 80.84 2.91 19.68
CA GLU A 9 80.51 2.06 20.82
C GLU A 9 80.74 2.79 22.15
N ARG A 10 80.01 2.41 23.21
CA ARG A 10 80.54 1.65 24.37
C ARG A 10 79.61 1.72 25.59
N ASN A 11 79.22 0.52 26.04
CA ASN A 11 79.33 -0.05 27.39
C ASN A 11 78.85 0.76 28.60
N TRP A 12 78.08 0.13 29.50
CA TRP A 12 78.60 -0.52 30.73
C TRP A 12 77.45 -1.24 31.45
N THR A 13 77.86 -2.13 32.35
CA THR A 13 77.20 -3.33 32.89
C THR A 13 76.17 -3.12 33.99
N ALA A 14 75.39 -4.19 34.20
CA ALA A 14 74.48 -4.49 35.30
C ALA A 14 75.03 -4.23 36.71
N ASN A 15 74.13 -3.95 37.66
CA ASN A 15 74.16 -4.65 38.94
C ASN A 15 72.79 -4.73 39.62
N ALA A 16 72.52 -5.88 40.23
CA ALA A 16 71.32 -6.25 40.95
C ALA A 16 71.38 -5.80 42.43
N GLY A 17 70.22 -5.52 43.02
CA GLY A 17 70.04 -5.23 44.45
C GLY A 17 68.68 -5.71 44.95
N VAL A 18 68.65 -6.98 45.36
CA VAL A 18 68.05 -7.62 46.57
C VAL A 18 66.88 -6.94 47.33
N GLN A 19 65.80 -7.74 47.52
CA GLN A 19 64.79 -7.89 48.63
C GLN A 19 64.19 -6.61 49.28
N GLU A 20 62.93 -6.50 49.69
CA GLU A 20 62.03 -7.40 50.44
C GLU A 20 60.68 -6.65 50.63
N GLY A 21 59.60 -7.33 51.06
CA GLY A 21 58.51 -6.66 51.80
C GLY A 21 57.11 -6.74 51.18
N CYS A 22 56.31 -7.67 51.69
CA CYS A 22 54.87 -7.73 51.53
C CYS A 22 54.20 -6.53 52.20
N GLU A 23 53.21 -5.90 51.55
CA GLU A 23 52.10 -5.28 52.29
C GLU A 23 50.83 -5.16 51.44
N HIS A 24 49.72 -5.51 52.08
CA HIS A 24 48.39 -5.66 51.52
C HIS A 24 47.81 -4.32 51.07
N GLY A 25 47.46 -4.22 49.78
CA GLY A 25 46.60 -3.18 49.25
C GLY A 25 45.49 -3.81 48.42
N LEU A 26 44.32 -4.02 49.04
CA LEU A 26 43.06 -4.37 48.40
C LEU A 26 42.72 -3.36 47.30
N ARG A 27 43.17 -3.62 46.07
CA ARG A 27 42.59 -3.04 44.87
C ARG A 27 41.49 -3.97 44.39
N THR A 28 40.27 -3.66 44.83
CA THR A 28 39.05 -4.06 44.14
C THR A 28 39.19 -3.69 42.67
N HIS A 29 39.49 -4.68 41.84
CA HIS A 29 39.23 -4.60 40.41
C HIS A 29 37.71 -4.47 40.27
N ILE A 30 37.22 -3.24 40.24
CA ILE A 30 35.92 -2.93 39.67
C ILE A 30 36.03 -3.30 38.19
N SER A 31 35.69 -4.54 37.91
CA SER A 31 35.31 -5.02 36.61
C SER A 31 34.24 -4.06 36.08
N ARG A 32 34.65 -3.11 35.25
CA ARG A 32 33.75 -2.42 34.32
C ARG A 32 33.38 -3.42 33.22
N ARG A 33 32.70 -4.50 33.62
CA ARG A 33 31.81 -5.22 32.72
C ARG A 33 30.63 -4.28 32.54
N ALA A 34 30.80 -3.35 31.59
CA ALA A 34 29.66 -2.62 31.04
C ALA A 34 28.62 -3.67 30.71
N ARG A 35 27.51 -3.64 31.45
CA ARG A 35 26.28 -4.30 31.06
C ARG A 35 25.91 -3.68 29.72
N TRP A 36 26.34 -4.32 28.64
CA TRP A 36 25.58 -4.35 27.41
C TRP A 36 24.31 -5.12 27.75
N GLY A 37 23.40 -4.45 28.46
CA GLY A 37 22.04 -4.91 28.61
C GLY A 37 21.45 -4.87 27.23
N ASP A 38 21.34 -6.05 26.62
CA ASP A 38 20.35 -6.45 25.62
C ASP A 38 19.59 -5.29 24.95
N LEU A 39 20.29 -4.46 24.17
CA LEU A 39 19.64 -3.53 23.25
C LEU A 39 19.27 -4.34 22.02
N SER A 40 18.30 -5.23 22.19
CA SER A 40 17.62 -5.83 21.06
C SER A 40 16.84 -4.69 20.39
N ILE A 41 17.45 -4.06 19.37
CA ILE A 41 16.85 -2.92 18.68
C ILE A 41 15.55 -3.41 18.03
N SER A 42 14.48 -2.66 18.27
CA SER A 42 13.17 -2.94 17.71
C SER A 42 13.19 -2.76 16.20
N ILE A 43 12.84 -3.80 15.45
CA ILE A 43 12.76 -3.73 13.98
C ILE A 43 11.75 -2.67 13.54
N LEU A 44 10.66 -2.50 14.28
CA LEU A 44 9.65 -1.48 14.00
C LEU A 44 10.25 -0.08 14.04
N ARG A 45 11.04 0.23 15.07
CA ARG A 45 11.70 1.54 15.21
C ARG A 45 12.79 1.76 14.18
N GLU A 46 13.50 0.71 13.78
CA GLU A 46 14.46 0.79 12.66
C GLU A 46 13.77 1.13 11.34
N ILE A 47 12.59 0.56 11.07
CA ILE A 47 11.81 0.87 9.88
C ILE A 47 11.37 2.34 9.93
N GLN A 48 10.79 2.80 11.05
CA GLN A 48 10.39 4.20 11.22
C GLN A 48 11.56 5.16 10.97
N ALA A 49 12.72 4.90 11.58
CA ALA A 49 13.92 5.73 11.40
C ALA A 49 14.39 5.74 9.94
N ALA A 50 14.39 4.58 9.27
CA ALA A 50 14.78 4.48 7.87
C ALA A 50 13.81 5.21 6.93
N VAL A 51 12.50 5.11 7.18
CA VAL A 51 11.46 5.79 6.38
C VAL A 51 11.53 7.32 6.51
N LEU A 52 12.06 7.84 7.62
CA LEU A 52 12.31 9.27 7.80
C LEU A 52 13.61 9.77 7.17
N SER A 53 14.49 8.87 6.72
CA SER A 53 15.79 9.22 6.12
C SER A 53 15.73 9.19 4.59
N ASP A 54 15.95 10.31 3.93
CA ASP A 54 15.93 10.42 2.46
C ASP A 54 16.98 9.54 1.75
N GLU A 55 18.04 9.13 2.46
CA GLU A 55 19.10 8.26 1.93
C GLU A 55 18.75 6.77 1.98
N ALA A 56 17.71 6.38 2.72
CA ALA A 56 17.35 4.98 2.88
C ALA A 56 16.65 4.43 1.63
N ASP A 57 17.27 3.40 1.06
CA ASP A 57 16.73 2.58 -0.02
C ASP A 57 15.41 1.90 0.41
N LEU A 58 14.36 2.09 -0.38
CA LEU A 58 13.03 1.59 -0.05
C LEU A 58 12.99 0.06 -0.08
N SER A 59 13.79 -0.58 -0.94
CA SER A 59 13.89 -2.04 -0.98
C SER A 59 14.38 -2.62 0.36
N THR A 60 15.40 -1.99 0.96
CA THR A 60 15.94 -2.36 2.28
C THR A 60 14.89 -2.18 3.39
N ILE A 61 14.12 -1.10 3.34
CA ILE A 61 13.01 -0.85 4.28
C ILE A 61 11.96 -1.96 4.16
N MET A 62 11.57 -2.32 2.94
CA MET A 62 10.56 -3.35 2.69
C MET A 62 11.03 -4.75 3.14
N LEU A 63 12.33 -5.06 3.05
CA LEU A 63 12.89 -6.30 3.59
C LEU A 63 12.78 -6.37 5.12
N LYS A 64 13.05 -5.28 5.83
CA LYS A 64 12.84 -5.20 7.28
C LYS A 64 11.35 -5.36 7.64
N LEU A 65 10.47 -4.73 6.86
CA LEU A 65 9.04 -4.87 7.05
C LEU A 65 8.55 -6.29 6.78
N ARG A 66 9.14 -7.01 5.82
CA ARG A 66 8.84 -8.43 5.57
C ARG A 66 9.20 -9.30 6.76
N PHE A 67 10.38 -9.06 7.34
CA PHE A 67 10.77 -9.74 8.57
C PHE A 67 9.78 -9.44 9.71
N LEU A 68 9.40 -8.18 9.91
CA LEU A 68 8.41 -7.79 10.92
C LEU A 68 7.06 -8.48 10.68
N ALA A 69 6.52 -8.41 9.46
CA ALA A 69 5.25 -9.02 9.06
C ALA A 69 5.19 -10.53 9.40
N SER A 70 6.28 -11.27 9.11
CA SER A 70 6.39 -12.71 9.40
C SER A 70 6.23 -13.08 10.88
N ARG A 71 6.41 -12.09 11.78
CA ARG A 71 6.28 -12.23 13.23
C ARG A 71 4.94 -11.74 13.77
N LEU A 72 4.18 -10.96 12.99
CA LEU A 72 2.92 -10.35 13.39
C LEU A 72 1.69 -11.21 13.07
N GLY A 73 1.81 -12.19 12.17
CA GLY A 73 0.77 -13.19 11.91
C GLY A 73 -0.42 -12.68 11.09
N SER A 74 -0.22 -11.65 10.27
CA SER A 74 -1.21 -11.19 9.28
C SER A 74 -0.78 -11.62 7.89
N GLU A 75 -1.49 -12.60 7.31
CA GLU A 75 -1.22 -13.10 5.95
C GLU A 75 -1.37 -11.99 4.91
N GLN A 76 -2.37 -11.11 5.06
CA GLN A 76 -2.58 -9.99 4.13
C GLN A 76 -1.42 -9.00 4.12
N LEU A 77 -0.84 -8.71 5.29
CA LEU A 77 0.36 -7.88 5.37
C LEU A 77 1.56 -8.59 4.76
N GLU A 78 1.75 -9.88 5.04
CA GLU A 78 2.83 -10.68 4.46
C GLU A 78 2.76 -10.71 2.92
N ASP A 79 1.56 -10.93 2.37
CA ASP A 79 1.30 -10.94 0.92
C ASP A 79 1.52 -9.57 0.29
N TRP A 80 1.04 -8.49 0.91
CA TRP A 80 1.28 -7.14 0.40
C TRP A 80 2.76 -6.80 0.36
N VAL A 81 3.51 -7.08 1.44
CA VAL A 81 4.96 -6.86 1.46
C VAL A 81 5.64 -7.70 0.38
N LYS A 82 5.21 -8.96 0.21
CA LYS A 82 5.72 -9.82 -0.85
C LYS A 82 5.48 -9.21 -2.22
N TYR A 83 4.25 -8.80 -2.55
CA TYR A 83 3.92 -8.22 -3.86
C TYR A 83 4.61 -6.88 -4.11
N GLU A 84 4.78 -6.04 -3.09
CA GLU A 84 5.56 -4.81 -3.22
C GLU A 84 7.04 -5.10 -3.51
N THR A 85 7.63 -6.16 -2.92
CA THR A 85 9.04 -6.52 -3.13
C THR A 85 9.31 -7.33 -4.39
N GLU A 86 8.40 -8.22 -4.80
CA GLU A 86 8.59 -9.17 -5.90
C GLU A 86 7.81 -8.77 -7.16
N GLY A 87 6.83 -7.87 -7.03
CA GLY A 87 5.86 -7.52 -8.07
C GLY A 87 4.52 -8.23 -7.89
N TYR A 88 3.48 -7.65 -8.48
CA TYR A 88 2.09 -8.11 -8.38
C TYR A 88 1.76 -9.14 -9.48
N PRO A 89 1.35 -10.38 -9.11
CA PRO A 89 0.89 -11.39 -10.07
C PRO A 89 -0.31 -10.90 -10.88
N ARG A 90 -0.49 -11.41 -12.12
CA ARG A 90 -1.52 -10.92 -13.06
C ARG A 90 -2.95 -11.09 -12.57
N ASP A 91 -3.19 -12.13 -11.79
CA ASP A 91 -4.46 -12.53 -11.20
C ASP A 91 -4.80 -11.80 -9.89
N ILE A 92 -3.86 -11.01 -9.37
CA ILE A 92 -4.03 -10.23 -8.15
C ILE A 92 -4.33 -8.78 -8.49
N GLU A 93 -5.30 -8.20 -7.80
CA GLU A 93 -5.60 -6.77 -7.88
C GLU A 93 -4.50 -5.94 -7.24
N VAL A 94 -4.21 -4.79 -7.85
CA VAL A 94 -3.21 -3.86 -7.31
C VAL A 94 -3.90 -2.81 -6.43
N PRO A 95 -3.23 -2.30 -5.39
CA PRO A 95 -3.74 -1.19 -4.62
C PRO A 95 -4.01 0.05 -5.49
N PRO A 96 -4.96 0.93 -5.12
CA PRO A 96 -5.34 2.08 -5.96
C PRO A 96 -4.17 3.01 -6.34
N TYR A 97 -3.19 3.16 -5.45
CA TYR A 97 -2.00 3.98 -5.71
C TYR A 97 -1.06 3.39 -6.78
N ARG A 98 -1.22 2.11 -7.15
CA ARG A 98 -0.51 1.45 -8.26
C ARG A 98 -1.19 1.66 -9.61
N ILE A 99 -2.33 2.36 -9.66
CA ILE A 99 -3.06 2.65 -10.90
C ILE A 99 -2.63 4.03 -11.40
N VAL A 100 -2.06 4.08 -12.60
CA VAL A 100 -1.57 5.31 -13.22
C VAL A 100 -2.32 5.62 -14.51
N HIS A 101 -2.36 6.90 -14.85
CA HIS A 101 -2.98 7.35 -16.10
C HIS A 101 -2.00 7.34 -17.26
N VAL A 102 -2.51 6.92 -18.42
CA VAL A 102 -1.78 6.95 -19.69
C VAL A 102 -2.29 8.10 -20.54
N THR A 103 -1.37 8.88 -21.10
CA THR A 103 -1.68 9.90 -22.11
C THR A 103 -1.42 9.32 -23.49
N PHE A 104 -2.33 9.60 -24.43
CA PHE A 104 -2.21 9.10 -25.80
C PHE A 104 -2.10 10.25 -26.79
N LYS A 105 -1.22 10.08 -27.77
CA LYS A 105 -1.12 10.93 -28.96
C LYS A 105 -1.22 10.06 -30.19
N GLY A 106 -1.65 10.64 -31.30
CA GLY A 106 -1.66 9.93 -32.57
C GLY A 106 -1.31 10.79 -33.76
N THR A 107 -1.09 10.12 -34.87
CA THR A 107 -0.90 10.74 -36.18
C THR A 107 -1.96 10.22 -37.13
N TRP A 108 -2.52 11.11 -37.94
CA TRP A 108 -3.52 10.79 -38.96
C TRP A 108 -3.12 11.33 -40.32
N SER A 109 -3.49 10.58 -41.36
CA SER A 109 -3.43 10.98 -42.76
C SER A 109 -4.84 11.18 -43.29
N GLY A 110 -5.08 12.32 -43.94
CA GLY A 110 -6.38 12.74 -44.43
C GLY A 110 -6.41 12.99 -45.94
N PRO A 111 -7.59 13.37 -46.47
CA PRO A 111 -7.78 13.70 -47.87
C PRO A 111 -6.84 14.81 -48.35
N PHE A 112 -6.57 14.83 -49.66
CA PHE A 112 -5.72 15.84 -50.31
C PHE A 112 -4.30 15.97 -49.73
N GLY A 113 -3.78 14.89 -49.13
CA GLY A 113 -2.44 14.87 -48.52
C GLY A 113 -2.37 15.55 -47.15
N GLY A 114 -3.52 15.80 -46.51
CA GLY A 114 -3.56 16.36 -45.15
C GLY A 114 -2.90 15.44 -44.13
N GLY A 115 -2.22 16.02 -43.13
CA GLY A 115 -1.55 15.29 -42.06
C GLY A 115 -1.74 15.98 -40.71
N ILE A 116 -2.19 15.23 -39.71
CA ILE A 116 -2.25 15.64 -38.31
C ILE A 116 -1.19 14.83 -37.58
N GLN A 117 -0.25 15.51 -36.93
CA GLN A 117 0.87 14.86 -36.24
C GLN A 117 0.76 15.07 -34.74
N ASN A 118 1.00 14.01 -33.96
CA ASN A 118 1.06 14.04 -32.50
C ASN A 118 -0.15 14.71 -31.82
N ALA A 119 -1.36 14.59 -32.40
CA ALA A 119 -2.54 15.18 -31.80
C ALA A 119 -2.94 14.39 -30.54
N PRO A 120 -3.30 15.07 -29.44
CA PRO A 120 -3.72 14.42 -28.22
C PRO A 120 -5.04 13.67 -28.43
N ILE A 121 -5.12 12.44 -27.91
CA ILE A 121 -6.35 11.64 -27.94
C ILE A 121 -7.03 11.76 -26.57
N PRO A 122 -8.25 12.30 -26.49
CA PRO A 122 -9.01 12.32 -25.25
C PRO A 122 -9.17 10.91 -24.66
N SER A 123 -8.86 10.76 -23.37
CA SER A 123 -8.99 9.48 -22.64
C SER A 123 -10.38 8.88 -22.73
N HIS A 124 -11.43 9.71 -22.79
CA HIS A 124 -12.81 9.26 -23.01
C HIS A 124 -12.99 8.46 -24.30
N LEU A 125 -12.30 8.82 -25.39
CA LEU A 125 -12.39 8.09 -26.65
C LEU A 125 -11.66 6.74 -26.57
N ILE A 126 -10.53 6.70 -25.86
CA ILE A 126 -9.81 5.45 -25.59
C ILE A 126 -10.70 4.51 -24.76
N ASP A 127 -11.30 5.01 -23.68
CA ASP A 127 -12.20 4.23 -22.82
C ASP A 127 -13.39 3.68 -23.61
N LYS A 128 -13.97 4.51 -24.47
CA LYS A 128 -15.15 4.16 -25.28
C LYS A 128 -14.85 3.08 -26.32
N TYR A 129 -13.69 3.10 -26.96
CA TYR A 129 -13.41 2.24 -28.11
C TYR A 129 -12.40 1.11 -27.87
N ALA A 130 -11.58 1.22 -26.82
CA ALA A 130 -10.56 0.23 -26.47
C ALA A 130 -10.68 -0.28 -25.03
N GLY A 131 -11.37 0.45 -24.16
CA GLY A 131 -11.64 0.06 -22.78
C GLY A 131 -10.74 0.73 -21.74
N LYS A 132 -11.22 0.75 -20.49
CA LYS A 132 -10.59 1.48 -19.37
C LYS A 132 -9.18 1.00 -19.01
N ASN A 133 -8.82 -0.23 -19.36
CA ASN A 133 -7.49 -0.79 -19.06
C ASN A 133 -6.36 -0.09 -19.84
N TRP A 134 -6.68 0.59 -20.95
CA TRP A 134 -5.71 1.39 -21.68
C TRP A 134 -5.39 2.72 -21.00
N THR A 135 -6.40 3.37 -20.41
CA THR A 135 -6.23 4.67 -19.73
C THR A 135 -5.83 4.54 -18.27
N ARG A 136 -6.18 3.41 -17.64
CA ARG A 136 -5.88 3.07 -16.24
C ARG A 136 -4.92 1.89 -16.21
N ARG A 137 -3.63 2.17 -16.31
CA ARG A 137 -2.59 1.13 -16.28
C ARG A 137 -2.29 0.75 -14.84
N GLN A 138 -2.24 -0.55 -14.59
CA GLN A 138 -1.78 -1.10 -13.32
C GLN A 138 -0.26 -1.30 -13.37
N VAL A 139 0.48 -0.62 -12.48
CA VAL A 139 1.93 -0.75 -12.32
C VAL A 139 2.20 -1.93 -11.38
N ARG A 140 2.62 -3.04 -11.96
CA ARG A 140 2.74 -4.35 -11.29
C ARG A 140 4.17 -4.70 -10.93
N GLU A 141 5.14 -3.92 -11.40
CA GLU A 141 6.54 -4.05 -11.11
C GLU A 141 6.80 -3.94 -9.59
N SER A 142 7.85 -4.62 -9.11
CA SER A 142 8.32 -4.45 -7.73
C SER A 142 8.69 -2.99 -7.46
N VAL A 143 8.78 -2.61 -6.20
CA VAL A 143 9.24 -1.26 -5.81
C VAL A 143 10.60 -0.93 -6.43
N ALA A 144 11.55 -1.88 -6.48
CA ALA A 144 12.82 -1.68 -7.15
C ALA A 144 12.64 -1.40 -8.66
N GLY A 145 11.72 -2.11 -9.32
CA GLY A 145 11.35 -1.83 -10.72
C GLY A 145 10.72 -0.46 -10.90
N VAL A 146 9.82 -0.05 -9.99
CA VAL A 146 9.22 1.30 -9.98
C VAL A 146 10.28 2.38 -9.82
N GLU A 147 11.26 2.18 -8.93
CA GLU A 147 12.38 3.12 -8.75
C GLU A 147 13.25 3.23 -9.99
N GLU A 148 13.45 2.14 -10.72
CA GLU A 148 14.19 2.18 -11.99
C GLU A 148 13.39 2.89 -13.09
N LEU A 149 12.09 2.60 -13.21
CA LEU A 149 11.20 3.29 -14.14
C LEU A 149 11.11 4.80 -13.83
N ALA A 150 11.18 5.18 -12.55
CA ALA A 150 11.16 6.58 -12.12
C ALA A 150 12.38 7.40 -12.56
N LYS A 151 13.48 6.74 -12.97
CA LYS A 151 14.68 7.38 -13.51
C LYS A 151 14.61 7.61 -15.02
N SER A 152 13.69 6.94 -15.70
CA SER A 152 13.52 7.09 -17.15
C SER A 152 12.98 8.48 -17.49
N GLU A 153 13.44 9.07 -18.60
CA GLU A 153 12.90 10.34 -19.11
C GLU A 153 11.52 10.15 -19.74
N GLU A 154 11.33 9.01 -20.43
CA GLU A 154 10.11 8.65 -21.11
C GLU A 154 9.72 7.20 -20.81
N LEU A 155 8.44 6.97 -20.55
CA LEU A 155 7.87 5.63 -20.35
C LEU A 155 6.80 5.39 -21.42
N GLY A 156 7.24 4.80 -22.54
CA GLY A 156 6.36 4.44 -23.64
C GLY A 156 5.54 3.18 -23.36
N ILE A 157 4.32 3.15 -23.88
CA ILE A 157 3.47 1.96 -23.95
C ILE A 157 3.27 1.61 -25.41
N ASP A 158 3.41 0.32 -25.73
CA ASP A 158 3.00 -0.20 -27.02
C ASP A 158 1.49 -0.03 -27.20
N ALA A 159 1.14 0.94 -28.05
CA ALA A 159 -0.23 1.33 -28.37
C ALA A 159 -0.61 0.95 -29.81
N SER A 160 0.15 0.06 -30.47
CA SER A 160 -0.04 -0.28 -31.88
C SER A 160 -1.45 -0.82 -32.16
N ASN A 161 -2.02 -1.61 -31.24
CA ASN A 161 -3.38 -2.13 -31.35
C ASN A 161 -4.45 -1.03 -31.32
N LEU A 162 -4.17 0.13 -30.73
CA LEU A 162 -5.11 1.24 -30.71
C LEU A 162 -5.33 1.85 -32.11
N ILE A 163 -4.39 1.68 -33.04
CA ILE A 163 -4.53 2.18 -34.42
C ILE A 163 -5.80 1.57 -35.05
N LEU A 164 -5.94 0.24 -34.99
CA LEU A 164 -7.11 -0.47 -35.52
C LEU A 164 -8.39 -0.12 -34.74
N LEU A 165 -8.28 0.03 -33.42
CA LEU A 165 -9.45 0.31 -32.57
C LEU A 165 -9.98 1.74 -32.74
N LEU A 166 -9.13 2.70 -33.14
CA LEU A 166 -9.47 4.12 -33.28
C LEU A 166 -9.70 4.56 -34.74
N GLN A 167 -9.44 3.69 -35.71
CA GLN A 167 -9.59 3.97 -37.14
C GLN A 167 -10.99 4.52 -37.46
N GLY A 168 -11.04 5.74 -38.04
CA GLY A 168 -12.28 6.41 -38.41
C GLY A 168 -13.17 6.86 -37.23
N LYS A 169 -12.71 6.77 -35.98
CA LYS A 169 -13.50 7.07 -34.78
C LYS A 169 -13.10 8.35 -34.04
N VAL A 170 -11.91 8.89 -34.34
CA VAL A 170 -11.39 10.13 -33.75
C VAL A 170 -11.61 11.31 -34.70
N TYR A 171 -11.14 11.16 -35.94
CA TYR A 171 -11.36 12.12 -37.03
C TYR A 171 -12.07 11.40 -38.18
N ALA A 172 -13.23 11.92 -38.58
CA ALA A 172 -14.00 11.37 -39.69
C ALA A 172 -13.23 11.52 -41.01
N ASP A 173 -13.21 10.49 -41.85
CA ASP A 173 -12.50 10.42 -43.13
C ASP A 173 -10.97 10.50 -43.06
N TRP A 174 -10.38 10.32 -41.88
CA TRP A 174 -8.93 10.28 -41.68
C TRP A 174 -8.47 8.90 -41.23
N ALA A 175 -7.35 8.44 -41.79
CA ALA A 175 -6.71 7.20 -41.41
C ALA A 175 -5.76 7.42 -40.24
N CYS A 176 -5.89 6.62 -39.17
CA CYS A 176 -4.94 6.60 -38.08
C CYS A 176 -3.67 5.86 -38.55
N VAL A 177 -2.52 6.51 -38.42
CA VAL A 177 -1.22 5.99 -38.90
C VAL A 177 -0.40 5.47 -37.73
N SER A 178 -0.40 6.18 -36.61
CA SER A 178 0.29 5.78 -35.40
C SER A 178 -0.44 6.27 -34.15
N VAL A 179 -0.24 5.56 -33.06
CA VAL A 179 -0.65 5.94 -31.71
C VAL A 179 0.52 5.68 -30.78
N SER A 180 0.87 6.65 -29.95
CA SER A 180 1.82 6.48 -28.85
C SER A 180 1.08 6.65 -27.53
N GLY A 181 1.38 5.77 -26.57
CA GLY A 181 0.97 5.90 -25.18
C GLY A 181 2.16 6.26 -24.32
N GLU A 182 2.01 7.21 -23.41
CA GLU A 182 3.05 7.67 -22.50
C GLU A 182 2.54 7.62 -21.05
N VAL A 183 3.40 7.21 -20.13
CA VAL A 183 3.18 7.34 -18.69
C VAL A 183 4.19 8.34 -18.15
N SER A 184 3.75 9.21 -17.25
CA SER A 184 4.68 10.14 -16.61
C SER A 184 5.62 9.39 -15.66
N PRO A 185 6.95 9.59 -15.74
CA PRO A 185 7.88 9.11 -14.71
C PRO A 185 7.57 9.67 -13.32
N ILE A 186 6.87 10.80 -13.23
CA ILE A 186 6.37 11.37 -11.98
C ILE A 186 5.42 10.39 -11.27
N ALA A 187 4.59 9.67 -12.03
CA ALA A 187 3.67 8.68 -11.45
C ALA A 187 4.42 7.53 -10.74
N MET A 188 5.61 7.15 -11.23
CA MET A 188 6.46 6.15 -10.55
C MET A 188 7.03 6.71 -9.24
N LYS A 189 7.43 7.99 -9.23
CA LYS A 189 7.88 8.69 -8.02
C LYS A 189 6.75 8.79 -6.99
N GLU A 190 5.53 9.05 -7.45
CA GLU A 190 4.32 9.08 -6.61
C GLU A 190 4.01 7.71 -6.02
N ILE A 191 4.10 6.61 -6.80
CA ILE A 191 3.96 5.24 -6.28
C ILE A 191 5.00 4.98 -5.19
N ARG A 192 6.28 5.27 -5.45
CA ARG A 192 7.36 5.11 -4.47
C ARG A 192 7.05 5.85 -3.17
N GLN A 193 6.61 7.10 -3.28
CA GLN A 193 6.25 7.92 -2.12
C GLN A 193 5.01 7.38 -1.39
N ALA A 194 4.02 6.88 -2.14
CA ALA A 194 2.80 6.31 -1.61
C ALA A 194 3.07 5.04 -0.80
N VAL A 195 3.98 4.17 -1.26
CA VAL A 195 4.45 3.00 -0.51
C VAL A 195 5.18 3.44 0.75
N ARG A 196 6.13 4.38 0.62
CA ARG A 196 6.90 4.91 1.76
C ARG A 196 5.99 5.49 2.86
N SER A 197 5.00 6.29 2.48
CA SER A 197 4.02 6.86 3.40
C SER A 197 3.18 5.80 4.10
N ARG A 198 2.78 4.74 3.39
CA ARG A 198 2.01 3.63 3.96
C ARG A 198 2.82 2.81 4.96
N VAL A 199 4.10 2.58 4.67
CA VAL A 199 5.00 1.91 5.62
C VAL A 199 5.12 2.73 6.91
N LEU A 200 5.28 4.05 6.79
CA LEU A 200 5.33 4.92 7.97
C LEU A 200 4.04 4.84 8.78
N GLU A 201 2.89 5.05 8.14
CA GLU A 201 1.59 5.04 8.82
C GLU A 201 1.30 3.68 9.47
N LEU A 202 1.56 2.59 8.75
CA LEU A 202 1.44 1.23 9.26
C LEU A 202 2.29 1.04 10.51
N THR A 203 3.57 1.42 10.48
CA THR A 203 4.45 1.23 11.64
C THR A 203 4.08 2.10 12.83
N LEU A 204 3.57 3.31 12.61
CA LEU A 204 3.04 4.17 13.67
C LEU A 204 1.78 3.57 14.31
N GLU A 205 0.84 3.08 13.52
CA GLU A 205 -0.39 2.47 14.05
C GLU A 205 -0.13 1.12 14.74
N LEU A 206 0.82 0.33 14.23
CA LEU A 206 1.30 -0.88 14.91
C LEU A 206 1.91 -0.56 16.27
N GLU A 207 2.75 0.48 16.38
CA GLU A 207 3.32 0.89 17.67
C GLU A 207 2.25 1.33 18.67
N LYS A 208 1.24 2.08 18.21
CA LYS A 208 0.16 2.58 19.06
C LYS A 208 -0.78 1.47 19.54
N ARG A 209 -1.18 0.55 18.66
CA ARG A 209 -2.28 -0.40 18.90
C ARG A 209 -1.82 -1.82 19.19
N VAL A 210 -0.58 -2.17 18.84
CA VAL A 210 0.01 -3.49 19.06
C VAL A 210 1.35 -3.32 19.77
N PRO A 211 1.38 -3.09 21.10
CA PRO A 211 2.61 -2.82 21.85
C PRO A 211 3.69 -3.89 21.67
N LEU A 212 3.27 -5.15 21.49
CA LEU A 212 4.15 -6.28 21.16
C LEU A 212 4.94 -6.04 19.87
N ALA A 213 4.38 -5.40 18.84
CA ALA A 213 5.12 -5.10 17.60
C ALA A 213 6.39 -4.27 17.86
N GLY A 214 6.38 -3.43 18.89
CA GLY A 214 7.52 -2.65 19.35
C GLY A 214 8.62 -3.48 20.03
N GLU A 215 8.33 -4.70 20.47
CA GLU A 215 9.29 -5.62 21.10
C GLU A 215 9.98 -6.57 20.11
N VAL A 216 9.54 -6.61 18.85
CA VAL A 216 10.13 -7.50 17.84
C VAL A 216 11.56 -7.06 17.54
N SER A 217 12.51 -7.97 17.74
CA SER A 217 13.92 -7.77 17.41
C SER A 217 14.49 -8.99 16.68
N LEU A 218 15.72 -8.90 16.17
CA LEU A 218 16.38 -10.03 15.50
C LEU A 218 16.56 -11.24 16.44
N MET A 219 16.71 -11.00 17.74
CA MET A 219 16.97 -12.03 18.75
C MET A 219 15.73 -12.47 19.53
N LYS A 220 14.67 -11.66 19.55
CA LYS A 220 13.43 -11.93 20.29
C LYS A 220 12.26 -12.07 19.31
N ALA A 221 11.81 -13.31 19.11
CA ALA A 221 10.56 -13.59 18.41
C ALA A 221 9.39 -13.52 19.40
N ILE A 222 8.26 -12.97 18.94
CA ILE A 222 7.03 -12.91 19.73
C ILE A 222 6.17 -14.13 19.38
N PRO A 223 5.48 -14.76 20.35
CA PRO A 223 4.56 -15.85 20.06
C PRO A 223 3.49 -15.39 19.07
N LYS A 224 3.27 -16.16 18.00
CA LYS A 224 2.14 -15.96 17.08
C LYS A 224 0.85 -16.25 17.85
N GLY A 225 0.14 -15.20 18.26
CA GLY A 225 -1.19 -15.29 18.87
C GLY A 225 -2.28 -14.87 17.88
N PRO A 226 -3.40 -15.60 17.74
CA PRO A 226 -4.46 -15.28 16.77
C PRO A 226 -5.10 -13.90 17.00
N GLU A 227 -5.13 -13.43 18.26
CA GLU A 227 -5.60 -12.09 18.63
C GLU A 227 -4.76 -10.95 18.03
N ASN A 228 -3.45 -11.16 17.86
CA ASN A 228 -2.55 -10.16 17.29
C ASN A 228 -2.68 -10.08 15.77
N GLY A 229 -2.89 -11.22 15.10
CA GLY A 229 -3.04 -11.27 13.64
C GLY A 229 -4.26 -10.50 13.14
N ALA A 230 -5.39 -10.57 13.85
CA ALA A 230 -6.60 -9.83 13.51
C ALA A 230 -6.42 -8.31 13.65
N ALA A 231 -5.82 -7.86 14.77
CA ALA A 231 -5.53 -6.43 14.99
C ALA A 231 -4.57 -5.87 13.94
N VAL A 232 -3.50 -6.62 13.60
CA VAL A 232 -2.54 -6.24 12.56
C VAL A 232 -3.21 -6.16 11.20
N THR A 233 -4.07 -7.12 10.86
CA THR A 233 -4.82 -7.13 9.59
C THR A 233 -5.75 -5.91 9.48
N GLN A 234 -6.44 -5.55 10.57
CA GLN A 234 -7.28 -4.36 10.59
C GLN A 234 -6.46 -3.08 10.37
N ILE A 235 -5.34 -2.93 11.08
CA ILE A 235 -4.44 -1.78 10.93
C ILE A 235 -3.89 -1.71 9.50
N PHE A 236 -3.45 -2.84 8.96
CA PHE A 236 -2.96 -2.96 7.59
C PHE A 236 -4.00 -2.48 6.58
N ASN A 237 -5.24 -2.97 6.65
CA ASN A 237 -6.29 -2.58 5.71
C ASN A 237 -6.60 -1.08 5.78
N GLN A 238 -6.72 -0.53 7.00
CA GLN A 238 -6.99 0.91 7.22
C GLN A 238 -5.88 1.81 6.65
N THR A 239 -4.62 1.38 6.75
CA THR A 239 -3.46 2.19 6.36
C THR A 239 -3.08 2.02 4.89
N VAL A 240 -3.14 0.80 4.35
CA VAL A 240 -2.70 0.49 2.99
C VAL A 240 -3.80 0.75 1.96
N TYR A 241 -5.02 0.30 2.25
CA TYR A 241 -6.17 0.47 1.36
C TYR A 241 -7.02 1.71 1.68
N GLY A 242 -6.72 2.41 2.79
CA GLY A 242 -7.45 3.60 3.25
C GLY A 242 -8.64 3.23 4.15
N ASN A 243 -9.56 4.17 4.39
CA ASN A 243 -10.84 3.91 5.09
C ASN A 243 -11.74 2.97 4.27
N VAL A 244 -11.34 1.69 4.18
CA VAL A 244 -12.26 0.57 4.08
C VAL A 244 -12.95 0.49 5.44
N THR A 245 -14.16 1.03 5.50
CA THR A 245 -14.99 0.99 6.69
C THR A 245 -15.36 -0.47 6.92
N HIS A 246 -14.74 -1.08 7.92
CA HIS A 246 -15.05 -2.45 8.32
C HIS A 246 -16.28 -2.41 9.22
N VAL A 247 -17.29 -3.18 8.84
CA VAL A 247 -18.47 -3.43 9.65
C VAL A 247 -18.09 -4.57 10.60
N THR A 248 -18.05 -4.30 11.89
CA THR A 248 -17.92 -5.37 12.90
C THR A 248 -19.32 -5.95 13.11
N ALA A 249 -19.55 -7.19 12.66
CA ALA A 249 -20.75 -7.94 13.02
C ALA A 249 -20.75 -8.25 14.52
N MET A 250 -21.93 -8.49 15.11
CA MET A 250 -22.08 -8.75 16.55
C MET A 250 -21.28 -9.97 17.08
N ASP A 251 -20.77 -10.83 16.20
CA ASP A 251 -19.96 -12.01 16.51
C ASP A 251 -18.44 -11.77 16.37
N GLY A 252 -18.01 -10.54 16.10
CA GLY A 252 -16.60 -10.20 15.93
C GLY A 252 -16.02 -10.53 14.55
N ALA A 253 -16.84 -11.02 13.60
CA ALA A 253 -16.43 -11.17 12.21
C ALA A 253 -16.33 -9.80 11.52
N GLN A 254 -15.22 -9.56 10.82
CA GLN A 254 -15.00 -8.36 10.00
C GLN A 254 -15.62 -8.58 8.63
N VAL A 255 -16.54 -7.70 8.23
CA VAL A 255 -17.15 -7.74 6.90
C VAL A 255 -16.56 -6.62 6.05
N THR A 256 -15.97 -7.01 4.92
CA THR A 256 -15.49 -6.10 3.88
C THR A 256 -16.57 -5.93 2.83
N LEU A 257 -17.07 -4.71 2.63
CA LEU A 257 -18.04 -4.41 1.58
C LEU A 257 -17.34 -4.36 0.21
N SER A 258 -17.27 -5.50 -0.47
CA SER A 258 -16.78 -5.62 -1.85
C SER A 258 -17.95 -5.49 -2.83
N ILE A 259 -18.20 -4.26 -3.30
CA ILE A 259 -19.33 -3.95 -4.19
C ILE A 259 -18.79 -3.50 -5.54
N MET A 260 -19.15 -4.22 -6.60
CA MET A 260 -18.84 -3.84 -7.97
C MET A 260 -19.81 -2.74 -8.41
N ALA A 261 -19.27 -1.64 -8.92
CA ALA A 261 -20.08 -0.49 -9.34
C ALA A 261 -21.14 -0.89 -10.38
N GLY A 262 -22.40 -0.53 -10.13
CA GLY A 262 -23.54 -0.86 -10.97
C GLY A 262 -24.07 -2.29 -10.85
N ASP A 263 -23.48 -3.15 -10.01
CA ASP A 263 -23.95 -4.53 -9.81
C ASP A 263 -24.77 -4.71 -8.53
N VAL A 264 -26.08 -4.88 -8.71
CA VAL A 264 -27.06 -5.08 -7.64
C VAL A 264 -26.80 -6.39 -6.89
N GLY A 265 -26.28 -7.41 -7.59
CA GLY A 265 -25.95 -8.70 -7.00
C GLY A 265 -24.83 -8.56 -5.97
N SER A 266 -23.70 -7.94 -6.36
CA SER A 266 -22.59 -7.69 -5.45
C SER A 266 -22.98 -6.84 -4.23
N MET A 267 -23.82 -5.81 -4.43
CA MET A 267 -24.31 -4.97 -3.33
C MET A 267 -25.20 -5.75 -2.37
N THR A 268 -26.08 -6.60 -2.89
CA THR A 268 -26.98 -7.42 -2.06
C THR A 268 -26.15 -8.39 -1.20
N THR A 269 -25.20 -9.09 -1.82
CA THR A 269 -24.31 -10.04 -1.11
C THR A 269 -23.54 -9.33 0.00
N ALA A 270 -22.94 -8.17 -0.30
CA ALA A 270 -22.16 -7.41 0.68
C ALA A 270 -23.01 -6.94 1.88
N LEU A 271 -24.27 -6.51 1.65
CA LEU A 271 -25.18 -6.11 2.73
C LEU A 271 -25.64 -7.29 3.59
N VAL A 272 -25.82 -8.48 2.99
CA VAL A 272 -26.16 -9.70 3.73
C VAL A 272 -25.00 -10.12 4.62
N GLU A 273 -23.78 -10.10 4.08
CA GLU A 273 -22.56 -10.33 4.86
C GLU A 273 -22.44 -9.32 6.00
N ALA A 274 -22.82 -8.06 5.77
CA ALA A 274 -22.82 -7.00 6.78
C ALA A 274 -23.90 -7.18 7.87
N GLY A 275 -24.72 -8.23 7.78
CA GLY A 275 -25.65 -8.63 8.83
C GLY A 275 -27.11 -8.27 8.57
N LEU A 276 -27.45 -7.80 7.36
CA LEU A 276 -28.84 -7.58 6.97
C LEU A 276 -29.50 -8.91 6.54
N PRO A 277 -30.81 -9.10 6.82
CA PRO A 277 -31.56 -10.19 6.21
C PRO A 277 -31.57 -10.08 4.68
N GLN A 278 -31.56 -11.22 3.98
CA GLN A 278 -31.57 -11.32 2.51
C GLN A 278 -32.61 -10.40 1.85
N GLU A 279 -33.85 -10.43 2.35
CA GLU A 279 -34.95 -9.63 1.80
C GLU A 279 -34.72 -8.12 1.98
N ALA A 280 -34.14 -7.72 3.12
CA ALA A 280 -33.85 -6.31 3.42
C ALA A 280 -32.68 -5.80 2.59
N ALA A 281 -31.62 -6.60 2.43
CA ALA A 281 -30.48 -6.29 1.59
C ALA A 281 -30.91 -6.10 0.12
N LYS A 282 -31.72 -7.03 -0.40
CA LYS A 282 -32.24 -6.98 -1.77
C LYS A 282 -33.12 -5.74 -2.00
N GLU A 283 -34.07 -5.47 -1.10
CA GLU A 283 -34.95 -4.30 -1.20
C GLU A 283 -34.15 -3.00 -1.23
N PHE A 284 -33.12 -2.87 -0.38
CA PHE A 284 -32.28 -1.68 -0.35
C PHE A 284 -31.42 -1.54 -1.61
N SER A 285 -30.82 -2.64 -2.09
CA SER A 285 -30.01 -2.62 -3.32
C SER A 285 -30.82 -2.23 -4.56
N GLU A 286 -32.07 -2.68 -4.66
CA GLU A 286 -32.99 -2.28 -5.74
C GLU A 286 -33.35 -0.79 -5.66
N ILE A 287 -33.57 -0.26 -4.45
CA ILE A 287 -33.83 1.17 -4.24
C ILE A 287 -32.64 2.02 -4.70
N VAL A 288 -31.41 1.62 -4.35
CA VAL A 288 -30.20 2.34 -4.75
C VAL A 288 -29.95 2.20 -6.26
N ALA A 289 -30.26 1.06 -6.87
CA ALA A 289 -30.17 0.90 -8.31
C ALA A 289 -31.15 1.81 -9.08
N ALA A 290 -32.35 2.01 -8.53
CA ALA A 290 -33.36 2.90 -9.11
C ALA A 290 -33.07 4.39 -8.86
N GLU A 291 -32.43 4.72 -7.74
CA GLU A 291 -32.04 6.08 -7.35
C GLU A 291 -30.56 6.15 -6.95
N PRO A 292 -29.63 5.97 -7.91
CA PRO A 292 -28.20 5.95 -7.60
C PRO A 292 -27.75 7.34 -7.11
N PRO A 293 -26.85 7.39 -6.12
CA PRO A 293 -26.34 8.66 -5.64
C PRO A 293 -25.60 9.41 -6.75
N LYS A 294 -25.79 10.74 -6.76
CA LYS A 294 -25.25 11.64 -7.78
C LYS A 294 -24.00 12.39 -7.33
N SER A 295 -23.78 12.49 -6.02
CA SER A 295 -22.59 13.12 -5.43
C SER A 295 -22.31 12.56 -4.04
N VAL A 296 -21.08 12.76 -3.58
CA VAL A 296 -20.64 12.36 -2.23
C VAL A 296 -21.40 13.12 -1.13
N ASP A 297 -21.82 14.36 -1.39
CA ASP A 297 -22.57 15.19 -0.42
C ASP A 297 -24.03 14.73 -0.23
N LYS A 298 -24.58 13.97 -1.18
CA LYS A 298 -25.94 13.40 -1.12
C LYS A 298 -25.89 11.92 -1.51
N PRO A 299 -25.34 11.07 -0.63
CA PRO A 299 -25.06 9.67 -0.94
C PRO A 299 -26.30 8.77 -0.89
N LEU A 300 -27.44 9.28 -0.40
CA LEU A 300 -28.70 8.53 -0.29
C LEU A 300 -29.85 9.34 -0.88
N GLY A 301 -30.61 8.72 -1.80
CA GLY A 301 -31.83 9.27 -2.36
C GLY A 301 -32.99 9.27 -1.35
N ASN A 302 -34.08 9.95 -1.71
CA ASN A 302 -35.26 10.08 -0.84
C ASN A 302 -35.88 8.72 -0.49
N LYS A 303 -35.90 7.76 -1.44
CA LYS A 303 -36.40 6.40 -1.17
C LYS A 303 -35.48 5.62 -0.23
N ALA A 304 -34.16 5.77 -0.38
CA ALA A 304 -33.19 5.12 0.50
C ALA A 304 -33.29 5.65 1.94
N LEU A 305 -33.43 6.97 2.11
CA LEU A 305 -33.66 7.59 3.43
C LEU A 305 -34.99 7.16 4.05
N ALA A 306 -36.06 7.08 3.27
CA ALA A 306 -37.36 6.59 3.73
C ALA A 306 -37.28 5.11 4.17
N TRP A 307 -36.53 4.29 3.42
CA TRP A 307 -36.29 2.89 3.77
C TRP A 307 -35.53 2.76 5.09
N ILE A 308 -34.47 3.57 5.29
CA ILE A 308 -33.71 3.61 6.55
C ILE A 308 -34.62 4.01 7.71
N LYS A 309 -35.47 5.03 7.54
CA LYS A 309 -36.41 5.44 8.58
C LYS A 309 -37.41 4.34 8.96
N LYS A 310 -37.86 3.55 7.98
CA LYS A 310 -38.80 2.43 8.18
C LYS A 310 -38.14 1.22 8.85
N ASN A 311 -36.90 0.89 8.48
CA ASN A 311 -36.25 -0.36 8.88
C ASN A 311 -35.18 -0.20 9.97
N GLY A 312 -34.67 1.02 10.20
CA GLY A 312 -33.71 1.34 11.25
C GLY A 312 -34.13 0.86 12.66
N PRO A 313 -35.41 0.98 13.08
CA PRO A 313 -35.86 0.42 14.36
C PRO A 313 -35.68 -1.09 14.49
N LYS A 314 -35.67 -1.86 13.38
CA LYS A 314 -35.45 -3.31 13.42
C LYS A 314 -33.99 -3.64 13.76
N ALA A 315 -33.04 -2.88 13.23
CA ALA A 315 -31.64 -2.99 13.61
C ALA A 315 -31.41 -2.57 15.07
N ALA A 316 -32.06 -1.49 15.53
CA ALA A 316 -31.99 -1.04 16.93
C ALA A 316 -32.55 -2.07 17.92
N SER A 317 -33.54 -2.88 17.51
CA SER A 317 -34.12 -3.94 18.33
C SER A 317 -33.27 -5.22 18.43
N GLY A 318 -32.14 -5.29 17.73
CA GLY A 318 -31.30 -6.50 17.66
C GLY A 318 -31.88 -7.62 16.77
N ALA A 319 -32.95 -7.34 16.01
CA ALA A 319 -33.53 -8.31 15.08
C ALA A 319 -32.61 -8.60 13.87
N TRP A 320 -31.66 -7.70 13.59
CA TRP A 320 -30.64 -7.86 12.55
C TRP A 320 -29.26 -8.03 13.22
N LYS A 321 -28.32 -8.65 12.50
CA LYS A 321 -26.94 -8.83 13.01
C LYS A 321 -26.09 -7.55 12.95
N VAL A 322 -26.69 -6.45 12.49
CA VAL A 322 -26.09 -5.11 12.40
C VAL A 322 -26.77 -4.16 13.39
N GLY A 323 -25.97 -3.41 14.15
CA GLY A 323 -26.47 -2.39 15.09
C GLY A 323 -26.97 -1.12 14.39
N SER A 324 -27.84 -0.35 15.04
CA SER A 324 -28.43 0.88 14.48
C SER A 324 -27.38 1.92 14.05
N ASP A 325 -26.33 2.06 14.83
CA ASP A 325 -25.30 3.09 14.66
C ASP A 325 -24.44 2.79 13.43
N VAL A 326 -24.25 1.50 13.16
CA VAL A 326 -23.45 0.98 12.05
C VAL A 326 -24.29 0.86 10.78
N LEU A 327 -25.60 0.60 10.89
CA LEU A 327 -26.49 0.39 9.75
C LEU A 327 -26.47 1.56 8.76
N THR A 328 -26.58 2.80 9.25
CA THR A 328 -26.65 3.97 8.36
C THR A 328 -25.33 4.18 7.62
N GLU A 329 -24.21 3.94 8.28
CA GLU A 329 -22.87 4.03 7.68
C GLU A 329 -22.68 2.98 6.59
N VAL A 330 -23.05 1.73 6.87
CA VAL A 330 -23.00 0.60 5.91
C VAL A 330 -23.81 0.86 4.67
N LEU A 331 -25.06 1.32 4.84
CA LEU A 331 -25.96 1.59 3.73
C LEU A 331 -25.50 2.77 2.87
N THR A 332 -24.96 3.81 3.52
CA THR A 332 -24.40 4.99 2.85
C THR A 332 -23.18 4.60 2.02
N GLU A 333 -22.28 3.81 2.60
CA GLU A 333 -21.10 3.34 1.89
C GLU A 333 -21.45 2.41 0.74
N ALA A 334 -22.35 1.45 0.96
CA ALA A 334 -22.78 0.55 -0.08
C ALA A 334 -23.36 1.30 -1.29
N ALA A 335 -24.14 2.35 -1.04
CA ALA A 335 -24.69 3.20 -2.09
C ALA A 335 -23.59 3.99 -2.85
N MET A 336 -22.59 4.52 -2.15
CA MET A 336 -21.48 5.24 -2.78
C MET A 336 -20.60 4.32 -3.63
N LYS A 337 -20.30 3.10 -3.15
CA LYS A 337 -19.53 2.10 -3.90
C LYS A 337 -20.30 1.61 -5.12
N PHE A 338 -21.61 1.34 -4.97
CA PHE A 338 -22.47 0.98 -6.08
C PHE A 338 -22.48 2.04 -7.19
N ALA A 339 -22.50 3.33 -6.83
CA ALA A 339 -22.44 4.42 -7.81
C ALA A 339 -21.02 4.70 -8.35
N GLY A 340 -19.99 4.00 -7.87
CA GLY A 340 -18.59 4.26 -8.23
C GLY A 340 -18.06 5.62 -7.74
N LEU A 341 -18.72 6.21 -6.73
CA LEU A 341 -18.31 7.47 -6.11
C LEU A 341 -17.24 7.26 -5.02
N LYS A 342 -17.13 6.03 -4.52
CA LYS A 342 -16.09 5.58 -3.59
C LYS A 342 -15.50 4.26 -4.13
N PRO A 343 -14.17 4.06 -4.07
CA PRO A 343 -13.56 2.78 -4.40
C PRO A 343 -13.94 1.66 -3.42
#